data_AF-A0AAD8CBD0-F1
#
_entry.id   AF-A0AAD8CBD0-F1
#
_cell.length_a   1.000
_cell.length_b   1.000
_cell.length_c   1.000
_cell.angle_alpha   90.00
_cell.angle_beta   90.00
_cell.angle_gamma   90.00
#
_symmetry.space_group_name_H-M   'P 1'
#
loop_
_entity.id
_entity.type
_entity.pdbx_description
1 polymer ?
#
loop_
_entity_poly.entity_id
_entity_poly.type
_entity_poly.pdbx_seq_one_letter_code
_entity_poly.pdbx_strand_id
1 'polypeptide(L)'
;MQSKRTSTNPSGSSRSNSTTNKSVKTIQSNHSTNLSKNAPPASKNAAAAKVCSPTKQQQAKNTKDISPSKASSKTEIVVPKNSSQKQKKKETVAKPTEKDLAAIKIQTTVRRFLGKKTLEKRRKEKQEYEQKMEELDKQAFLYLCRLEQEKAEKQQAKEQEEKRRKQEETKRKKRFLEAAFDGNVVSMKQILKEVSDIDDKNGLGNDVIGRSLRTKHLMAIIECTDANENTALSEAANGGHAEAIKLLLENGADPNTIGQFRRTPLYRAAFAGHLEATYMLLENGADPRILGGDSQCPAEVASVQAVKEVLENWKIETTETLLKQIETVKEKRLKEDKQRREAETMKLEEFVNELETEYKVKQKKLEFAYCELNKRIHEHDVCMSEGFDKPELTESAIHDQEFEVENAKLELESAREQLAKARLALRESSKTVDEETEEELPGLKVVIKELDDVLFRDVGNRIKDSGKWPCVIDINGQAGTFLRYRDTNYVCSLRPADMEVNNIRLSLLGAIRFGKPFVLDMMEVDMFETCVDIFDKVMKGLMNSIMDKTIVNEDKYKTLIKSTDGPEYELTKFNEIRTSKYMFILLTKNPTPSEKLMQLMYLIRVVVPI
;
A
#
# COMPACT_ATOMS: atom_id res chain seq x y z
N MET A 1 69.46 9.09 19.50
CA MET A 1 70.80 8.51 19.72
C MET A 1 70.68 6.99 19.79
N GLN A 2 71.78 6.28 19.47
CA GLN A 2 72.24 4.93 19.88
C GLN A 2 71.38 4.13 20.90
N SER A 3 71.39 2.77 20.97
CA SER A 3 71.97 1.66 20.16
C SER A 3 71.59 0.30 20.84
N LYS A 4 72.04 -0.84 20.29
CA LYS A 4 71.95 -2.24 20.79
C LYS A 4 70.55 -2.88 20.62
N ARG A 5 70.31 -3.96 19.85
CA ARG A 5 71.11 -5.14 19.38
C ARG A 5 71.71 -6.02 20.48
N THR A 6 71.15 -7.22 20.62
CA THR A 6 71.86 -8.51 20.75
C THR A 6 70.99 -9.64 20.21
N SER A 7 71.63 -10.67 19.67
CA SER A 7 71.03 -11.79 18.94
C SER A 7 71.54 -13.13 19.46
N THR A 8 70.69 -14.17 19.53
CA THR A 8 71.14 -15.58 19.55
C THR A 8 70.07 -16.54 19.01
N ASN A 9 70.43 -17.24 17.93
CA ASN A 9 69.98 -18.57 17.49
C ASN A 9 71.25 -19.47 17.55
N PRO A 10 71.24 -20.84 17.46
CA PRO A 10 70.48 -21.62 16.46
C PRO A 10 70.13 -23.11 16.82
N SER A 11 69.79 -23.89 15.78
CA SER A 11 69.69 -25.37 15.66
C SER A 11 68.39 -26.06 16.16
N GLY A 12 67.81 -27.05 15.46
CA GLY A 12 68.08 -27.56 14.10
C GLY A 12 67.35 -28.89 13.78
N SER A 13 67.11 -29.19 12.48
CA SER A 13 66.51 -30.45 11.94
C SER A 13 64.99 -30.64 12.23
N SER A 14 64.14 -31.26 11.39
CA SER A 14 64.37 -32.12 10.21
C SER A 14 63.21 -32.09 9.18
N ARG A 15 63.53 -32.60 7.96
CA ARG A 15 62.70 -32.96 6.78
C ARG A 15 61.22 -33.36 7.07
N SER A 16 60.27 -33.04 6.18
CA SER A 16 60.10 -33.76 4.90
C SER A 16 59.45 -32.96 3.75
N ASN A 17 59.81 -33.33 2.52
CA ASN A 17 59.18 -32.88 1.27
C ASN A 17 58.11 -33.89 0.82
N SER A 18 57.06 -33.42 0.14
CA SER A 18 56.53 -34.11 -1.03
C SER A 18 56.19 -33.10 -2.12
N THR A 19 56.25 -33.52 -3.39
CA THR A 19 56.36 -32.60 -4.53
C THR A 19 55.66 -33.15 -5.77
N THR A 20 54.70 -32.41 -6.32
CA THR A 20 54.30 -32.45 -7.74
C THR A 20 53.58 -31.11 -8.04
N ASN A 21 54.07 -30.20 -8.90
CA ASN A 21 54.23 -30.26 -10.37
C ASN A 21 52.94 -30.66 -11.11
N LYS A 22 52.50 -30.00 -12.20
CA LYS A 22 52.91 -28.73 -12.85
C LYS A 22 51.91 -28.37 -13.96
N SER A 23 52.14 -27.23 -14.64
CA SER A 23 51.55 -26.76 -15.93
C SER A 23 50.34 -25.82 -15.75
N VAL A 24 50.43 -24.49 -15.92
CA VAL A 24 51.18 -23.58 -16.84
C VAL A 24 50.64 -23.50 -18.26
N LYS A 25 49.99 -22.36 -18.54
CA LYS A 25 50.21 -21.44 -19.68
C LYS A 25 49.69 -20.06 -19.22
N THR A 26 50.51 -19.07 -18.88
CA THR A 26 51.33 -18.22 -19.77
C THR A 26 50.41 -17.41 -20.70
N ILE A 27 49.99 -16.19 -20.31
CA ILE A 27 50.72 -14.89 -20.38
C ILE A 27 50.88 -14.38 -21.81
N GLN A 28 50.29 -13.21 -22.07
CA GLN A 28 50.91 -12.00 -22.66
C GLN A 28 49.94 -10.84 -22.37
N SER A 29 50.19 -9.93 -21.41
CA SER A 29 51.21 -8.88 -21.37
C SER A 29 51.12 -7.88 -22.52
N ASN A 30 50.78 -6.62 -22.21
CA ASN A 30 51.70 -5.50 -22.46
C ASN A 30 51.37 -4.27 -21.61
N HIS A 31 52.44 -3.55 -21.25
CA HIS A 31 52.46 -2.38 -20.38
C HIS A 31 52.32 -1.05 -21.15
N SER A 32 52.28 0.03 -20.35
CA SER A 32 52.80 1.39 -20.62
C SER A 32 51.73 2.47 -20.84
N THR A 33 51.29 3.15 -19.78
CA THR A 33 51.91 4.34 -19.17
C THR A 33 51.95 5.58 -20.06
N ASN A 34 51.21 6.63 -19.69
CA ASN A 34 51.84 7.93 -19.41
C ASN A 34 50.96 8.86 -18.56
N LEU A 35 51.64 9.71 -17.77
CA LEU A 35 51.05 10.83 -17.03
C LEU A 35 51.19 12.12 -17.84
N SER A 36 50.24 13.05 -17.72
CA SER A 36 50.57 14.48 -17.71
C SER A 36 49.49 15.33 -17.03
N LYS A 37 49.92 16.45 -16.45
CA LYS A 37 49.11 17.46 -15.78
C LYS A 37 48.73 18.57 -16.77
N ASN A 38 47.60 19.25 -16.54
CA ASN A 38 47.53 20.71 -16.31
C ASN A 38 46.10 21.26 -16.52
N ALA A 39 45.76 22.28 -15.74
CA ALA A 39 44.56 23.11 -15.89
C ALA A 39 44.93 24.49 -16.48
N PRO A 40 43.99 25.45 -16.49
CA PRO A 40 43.12 25.82 -17.61
C PRO A 40 43.68 26.96 -18.49
N PRO A 41 42.96 27.39 -19.53
CA PRO A 41 42.54 28.80 -19.52
C PRO A 41 41.11 29.05 -20.03
N ALA A 42 40.61 30.26 -19.79
CA ALA A 42 39.27 30.70 -20.19
C ALA A 42 39.21 31.24 -21.64
N SER A 43 38.08 31.01 -22.31
CA SER A 43 37.66 31.79 -23.48
C SER A 43 36.21 32.22 -23.33
N LYS A 44 35.95 33.52 -23.27
CA LYS A 44 34.59 34.08 -23.34
C LYS A 44 34.10 34.03 -24.79
N ASN A 45 32.89 33.51 -25.02
CA ASN A 45 31.96 34.10 -25.99
C ASN A 45 30.53 33.70 -25.64
N ALA A 46 29.60 34.64 -25.88
CA ALA A 46 28.23 34.53 -25.39
C ALA A 46 27.30 33.81 -26.37
N ALA A 47 26.48 32.90 -25.84
CA ALA A 47 25.24 32.45 -26.45
C ALA A 47 24.17 32.35 -25.34
N ALA A 48 23.08 33.09 -25.48
CA ALA A 48 22.09 33.24 -24.41
C ALA A 48 21.15 32.03 -24.34
N ALA A 49 21.21 31.25 -23.25
CA ALA A 49 20.19 30.26 -22.93
C ALA A 49 18.93 30.96 -22.39
N LYS A 50 17.91 31.10 -23.24
CA LYS A 50 16.63 31.70 -22.87
C LYS A 50 15.67 30.65 -22.31
N VAL A 51 15.07 31.00 -21.17
CA VAL A 51 13.95 30.32 -20.51
C VAL A 51 12.86 29.95 -21.52
N CYS A 52 12.37 28.71 -21.49
CA CYS A 52 11.25 28.27 -22.32
C CYS A 52 9.92 28.66 -21.64
N SER A 53 9.21 29.61 -22.24
CA SER A 53 7.90 30.12 -21.80
C SER A 53 6.75 29.51 -22.64
N PRO A 54 5.50 29.47 -22.13
CA PRO A 54 4.45 28.62 -22.70
C PRO A 54 3.86 29.11 -24.03
N THR A 55 3.43 28.15 -24.85
CA THR A 55 2.91 28.38 -26.20
C THR A 55 1.47 28.92 -26.19
N LYS A 56 1.29 30.20 -26.54
CA LYS A 56 -0.03 30.76 -26.89
C LYS A 56 -0.49 30.22 -28.25
N GLN A 57 -1.58 29.47 -28.30
CA GLN A 57 -2.26 29.16 -29.56
C GLN A 57 -3.05 30.38 -30.06
N GLN A 58 -2.80 30.79 -31.31
CA GLN A 58 -3.57 31.82 -31.99
C GLN A 58 -4.80 31.19 -32.67
N GLN A 59 -6.00 31.70 -32.39
CA GLN A 59 -7.18 31.41 -33.20
C GLN A 59 -7.33 32.45 -34.32
N ALA A 60 -7.29 32.00 -35.57
CA ALA A 60 -7.73 32.75 -36.74
C ALA A 60 -8.79 31.94 -37.51
N LYS A 61 -9.76 32.63 -38.11
CA LYS A 61 -11.01 32.04 -38.65
C LYS A 61 -10.87 31.62 -40.11
N ASN A 62 -11.64 30.61 -40.55
CA ASN A 62 -12.75 30.86 -41.50
C ASN A 62 -13.70 29.67 -41.80
N THR A 63 -14.98 29.89 -41.49
CA THR A 63 -16.20 29.64 -42.31
C THR A 63 -16.64 28.26 -42.82
N LYS A 64 -17.98 28.05 -42.78
CA LYS A 64 -18.82 27.00 -43.43
C LYS A 64 -18.69 25.59 -42.83
N ASP A 65 -19.67 24.69 -42.79
CA ASP A 65 -21.14 24.62 -42.92
C ASP A 65 -21.53 23.19 -42.41
N ILE A 66 -22.72 22.77 -41.96
CA ILE A 66 -24.09 23.31 -41.86
C ILE A 66 -24.87 22.52 -40.76
N SER A 67 -26.06 23.00 -40.34
CA SER A 67 -27.14 22.39 -39.51
C SER A 67 -27.03 21.00 -38.81
N PRO A 68 -27.64 20.82 -37.62
CA PRO A 68 -28.23 19.55 -37.20
C PRO A 68 -29.68 19.39 -37.72
N SER A 69 -29.98 18.23 -38.31
CA SER A 69 -31.31 17.81 -38.76
C SER A 69 -32.20 17.36 -37.61
N LYS A 70 -33.52 17.54 -37.76
CA LYS A 70 -34.54 17.04 -36.82
C LYS A 70 -34.55 15.51 -36.73
N ALA A 71 -34.66 14.98 -35.52
CA ALA A 71 -35.31 13.70 -35.25
C ALA A 71 -36.53 13.95 -34.36
N SER A 72 -37.62 13.22 -34.59
CA SER A 72 -38.94 13.49 -34.00
C SER A 72 -39.27 12.50 -32.88
N SER A 73 -39.62 13.02 -31.71
CA SER A 73 -40.49 12.33 -30.75
C SER A 73 -41.85 13.02 -30.75
N LYS A 74 -42.93 12.24 -30.87
CA LYS A 74 -44.31 12.74 -30.80
C LYS A 74 -44.72 12.88 -29.34
N THR A 75 -45.30 14.02 -28.99
CA THR A 75 -46.23 14.12 -27.86
C THR A 75 -47.42 14.94 -28.32
N GLU A 76 -48.58 14.31 -28.47
CA GLU A 76 -49.82 14.98 -28.87
C GLU A 76 -50.40 15.69 -27.65
N ILE A 77 -50.47 17.03 -27.69
CA ILE A 77 -51.26 17.81 -26.75
C ILE A 77 -52.49 18.31 -27.50
N VAL A 78 -53.65 17.72 -27.17
CA VAL A 78 -54.96 18.11 -27.71
C VAL A 78 -55.46 19.34 -26.96
N VAL A 79 -55.66 20.45 -27.68
CA VAL A 79 -56.32 21.68 -27.18
C VAL A 79 -57.49 21.99 -28.12
N PRO A 80 -58.69 22.32 -27.60
CA PRO A 80 -59.93 22.17 -28.36
C PRO A 80 -60.15 23.25 -29.42
N LYS A 81 -60.78 22.85 -30.53
CA LYS A 81 -61.31 23.77 -31.55
C LYS A 81 -62.49 24.54 -30.98
N ASN A 82 -62.28 25.81 -30.61
CA ASN A 82 -63.37 26.75 -30.41
C ASN A 82 -63.47 27.71 -31.59
N SER A 83 -64.49 27.50 -32.42
CA SER A 83 -64.77 28.31 -33.61
C SER A 83 -65.35 29.66 -33.22
N SER A 84 -64.57 30.74 -33.41
CA SER A 84 -65.07 32.12 -33.32
C SER A 84 -64.28 33.03 -34.24
N GLN A 85 -64.75 33.18 -35.48
CA GLN A 85 -64.18 34.10 -36.45
C GLN A 85 -64.45 35.56 -36.05
N LYS A 86 -63.59 36.15 -35.20
CA LYS A 86 -63.46 37.61 -35.14
C LYS A 86 -62.49 38.07 -36.21
N GLN A 87 -63.05 38.61 -37.31
CA GLN A 87 -62.30 39.26 -38.37
C GLN A 87 -61.51 40.44 -37.81
N LYS A 88 -60.21 40.27 -37.53
CA LYS A 88 -59.30 41.40 -37.36
C LYS A 88 -59.15 42.07 -38.73
N LYS A 89 -59.69 43.29 -38.87
CA LYS A 89 -59.37 44.16 -40.01
C LYS A 89 -57.86 44.26 -40.13
N LYS A 90 -57.30 43.99 -41.32
CA LYS A 90 -55.94 44.38 -41.64
C LYS A 90 -55.92 45.91 -41.70
N GLU A 91 -55.38 46.56 -40.68
CA GLU A 91 -54.92 47.93 -40.85
C GLU A 91 -53.80 47.93 -41.88
N THR A 92 -54.06 48.55 -43.03
CA THR A 92 -53.04 48.79 -44.04
C THR A 92 -52.10 49.87 -43.52
N VAL A 93 -51.01 49.43 -42.90
CA VAL A 93 -49.92 50.30 -42.45
C VAL A 93 -49.53 51.22 -43.62
N ALA A 94 -49.67 52.53 -43.42
CA ALA A 94 -49.33 53.53 -44.42
C ALA A 94 -47.85 53.39 -44.83
N LYS A 95 -47.53 53.65 -46.11
CA LYS A 95 -46.14 53.66 -46.57
C LYS A 95 -45.35 54.67 -45.73
N PRO A 96 -44.20 54.30 -45.14
CA PRO A 96 -43.46 55.18 -44.24
C PRO A 96 -43.04 56.46 -44.95
N THR A 97 -43.30 57.59 -44.30
CA THR A 97 -42.93 58.92 -44.77
C THR A 97 -41.40 59.04 -44.82
N GLU A 98 -40.84 60.00 -45.58
CA GLU A 98 -39.38 60.22 -45.57
C GLU A 98 -38.82 60.47 -44.15
N LYS A 99 -39.60 61.14 -43.30
CA LYS A 99 -39.26 61.34 -41.88
C LYS A 99 -39.22 60.03 -41.09
N ASP A 100 -40.10 59.07 -41.40
CA ASP A 100 -40.11 57.75 -40.77
C ASP A 100 -38.93 56.90 -41.25
N LEU A 101 -38.60 56.95 -42.54
CA LEU A 101 -37.40 56.31 -43.11
C LEU A 101 -36.10 56.90 -42.52
N ALA A 102 -36.06 58.22 -42.29
CA ALA A 102 -34.96 58.88 -41.59
C ALA A 102 -34.89 58.45 -40.11
N ALA A 103 -36.02 58.41 -39.40
CA ALA A 103 -36.09 57.94 -38.02
C ALA A 103 -35.66 56.47 -37.87
N ILE A 104 -36.09 55.58 -38.78
CA ILE A 104 -35.66 54.17 -38.85
C ILE A 104 -34.14 54.09 -39.08
N LYS A 105 -33.59 54.88 -40.00
CA LYS A 105 -32.12 54.96 -40.20
C LYS A 105 -31.42 55.35 -38.91
N ILE A 106 -31.83 56.46 -38.28
CA ILE A 106 -31.25 56.98 -37.03
C ILE A 106 -31.31 55.92 -35.92
N GLN A 107 -32.49 55.35 -35.65
CA GLN A 107 -32.68 54.28 -34.65
C GLN A 107 -31.80 53.06 -34.95
N THR A 108 -31.65 52.67 -36.22
CA THR A 108 -30.79 51.55 -36.62
C THR A 108 -29.32 51.83 -36.33
N THR A 109 -28.82 53.04 -36.64
CA THR A 109 -27.46 53.46 -36.26
C THR A 109 -27.26 53.54 -34.74
N VAL A 110 -28.23 54.09 -33.99
CA VAL A 110 -28.13 54.22 -32.52
C VAL A 110 -28.14 52.84 -31.85
N ARG A 111 -29.05 51.93 -32.25
CA ARG A 111 -29.06 50.54 -31.76
C ARG A 111 -27.75 49.81 -32.09
N ARG A 112 -27.19 50.03 -33.29
CA ARG A 112 -25.88 49.46 -33.69
C ARG A 112 -24.72 50.03 -32.88
N PHE A 113 -24.74 51.32 -32.54
CA PHE A 113 -23.73 51.96 -31.70
C PHE A 113 -23.81 51.45 -30.24
N LEU A 114 -25.00 51.45 -29.65
CA LEU A 114 -25.23 50.91 -28.30
C LEU A 114 -24.85 49.42 -28.23
N GLY A 115 -25.22 48.62 -29.24
CA GLY A 115 -24.83 47.21 -29.34
C GLY A 115 -23.32 46.99 -29.47
N LYS A 116 -22.59 47.88 -30.14
CA LYS A 116 -21.11 47.84 -30.13
C LYS A 116 -20.55 48.18 -28.75
N LYS A 117 -21.07 49.21 -28.09
CA LYS A 117 -20.62 49.64 -26.76
C LYS A 117 -20.88 48.58 -25.68
N THR A 118 -22.01 47.88 -25.72
CA THR A 118 -22.29 46.75 -24.81
C THR A 118 -21.46 45.52 -25.15
N LEU A 119 -21.18 45.24 -26.43
CA LEU A 119 -20.26 44.17 -26.83
C LEU A 119 -18.82 44.44 -26.34
N GLU A 120 -18.35 45.69 -26.43
CA GLU A 120 -17.04 46.10 -25.90
C GLU A 120 -16.98 45.99 -24.38
N LYS A 121 -18.03 46.38 -23.65
CA LYS A 121 -18.11 46.18 -22.19
C LYS A 121 -18.02 44.70 -21.83
N ARG A 122 -18.86 43.85 -22.45
CA ARG A 122 -18.85 42.39 -22.24
C ARG A 122 -17.52 41.73 -22.60
N ARG A 123 -16.80 42.26 -23.60
CA ARG A 123 -15.45 41.78 -23.94
C ARG A 123 -14.42 42.12 -22.85
N LYS A 124 -14.47 43.31 -22.27
CA LYS A 124 -13.60 43.68 -21.14
C LYS A 124 -13.91 42.84 -19.90
N GLU A 125 -15.20 42.73 -19.54
CA GLU A 125 -15.67 41.89 -18.44
C GLU A 125 -15.21 40.43 -18.59
N LYS A 126 -15.30 39.87 -19.81
CA LYS A 126 -14.78 38.53 -20.12
C LYS A 126 -13.26 38.42 -19.97
N GLN A 127 -12.50 39.42 -20.43
CA GLN A 127 -11.03 39.43 -20.31
C GLN A 127 -10.56 39.56 -18.87
N GLU A 128 -11.23 40.41 -18.07
CA GLU A 128 -10.96 40.57 -16.63
C GLU A 128 -11.28 39.28 -15.87
N TYR A 129 -12.40 38.61 -16.21
CA TYR A 129 -12.75 37.30 -15.67
C TYR A 129 -11.73 36.21 -16.05
N GLU A 130 -11.33 36.12 -17.33
CA GLU A 130 -10.32 35.17 -17.81
C GLU A 130 -8.97 35.35 -17.11
N GLN A 131 -8.52 36.60 -16.91
CA GLN A 131 -7.29 36.90 -16.19
C GLN A 131 -7.38 36.49 -14.71
N LYS A 132 -8.52 36.77 -14.06
CA LYS A 132 -8.75 36.38 -12.66
C LYS A 132 -8.79 34.86 -12.47
N MET A 133 -9.40 34.13 -13.42
CA MET A 133 -9.37 32.67 -13.43
C MET A 133 -7.94 32.14 -13.61
N GLU A 134 -7.19 32.67 -14.58
CA GLU A 134 -5.79 32.25 -14.82
C GLU A 134 -4.87 32.55 -13.61
N GLU A 135 -5.17 33.59 -12.83
CA GLU A 135 -4.47 33.88 -11.57
C GLU A 135 -4.86 32.90 -10.44
N LEU A 136 -6.16 32.61 -10.27
CA LEU A 136 -6.65 31.64 -9.29
C LEU A 136 -6.13 30.22 -9.58
N ASP A 137 -6.13 29.79 -10.84
CA ASP A 137 -5.61 28.48 -11.26
C ASP A 137 -4.11 28.34 -10.92
N LYS A 138 -3.32 29.41 -11.14
CA LYS A 138 -1.89 29.44 -10.75
C LYS A 138 -1.71 29.39 -9.23
N GLN A 139 -2.52 30.12 -8.48
CA GLN A 139 -2.46 30.09 -7.01
C GLN A 139 -2.85 28.71 -6.47
N ALA A 140 -3.89 28.08 -7.03
CA ALA A 140 -4.31 26.72 -6.69
C ALA A 140 -3.22 25.68 -7.01
N PHE A 141 -2.59 25.76 -8.19
CA PHE A 141 -1.47 24.88 -8.56
C PHE A 141 -0.27 25.03 -7.61
N LEU A 142 0.15 26.26 -7.31
CA LEU A 142 1.25 26.52 -6.36
C LEU A 142 0.92 26.04 -4.94
N TYR A 143 -0.34 26.14 -4.53
CA TYR A 143 -0.82 25.62 -3.24
C TYR A 143 -0.76 24.09 -3.19
N LEU A 144 -1.21 23.40 -4.26
CA LEU A 144 -1.12 21.94 -4.38
C LEU A 144 0.32 21.44 -4.32
N CYS A 145 1.25 22.05 -5.08
CA CYS A 145 2.66 21.69 -5.03
C CYS A 145 3.27 21.89 -3.63
N ARG A 146 2.89 22.95 -2.91
CA ARG A 146 3.35 23.17 -1.52
C ARG A 146 2.81 22.11 -0.57
N LEU A 147 1.54 21.74 -0.70
CA LEU A 147 0.91 20.65 0.07
C LEU A 147 1.58 19.30 -0.17
N GLU A 148 1.97 19.02 -1.41
CA GLU A 148 2.69 17.80 -1.78
C GLU A 148 4.12 17.78 -1.19
N GLN A 149 4.84 18.89 -1.30
CA GLN A 149 6.16 19.07 -0.67
C GLN A 149 6.09 18.89 0.85
N GLU A 150 5.17 19.56 1.54
CA GLU A 150 5.01 19.46 3.00
C GLU A 150 4.63 18.02 3.44
N LYS A 151 3.82 17.31 2.65
CA LYS A 151 3.51 15.88 2.90
C LYS A 151 4.76 15.01 2.73
N ALA A 152 5.54 15.22 1.66
CA ALA A 152 6.77 14.48 1.41
C ALA A 152 7.82 14.74 2.50
N GLU A 153 8.01 15.99 2.92
CA GLU A 153 8.90 16.37 4.03
C GLU A 153 8.47 15.72 5.35
N LYS A 154 7.17 15.75 5.69
CA LYS A 154 6.64 15.07 6.88
C LYS A 154 6.84 13.56 6.83
N GLN A 155 6.72 12.94 5.66
CA GLN A 155 6.95 11.51 5.48
C GLN A 155 8.44 11.15 5.64
N GLN A 156 9.34 11.90 5.01
CA GLN A 156 10.78 11.74 5.16
C GLN A 156 11.24 11.97 6.61
N ALA A 157 10.71 12.99 7.29
CA ALA A 157 11.02 13.26 8.70
C ALA A 157 10.62 12.09 9.61
N LYS A 158 9.43 11.51 9.41
CA LYS A 158 8.97 10.31 10.14
C LYS A 158 9.87 9.10 9.88
N GLU A 159 10.21 8.84 8.62
CA GLU A 159 11.08 7.71 8.24
C GLU A 159 12.51 7.87 8.80
N GLN A 160 13.06 9.09 8.79
CA GLN A 160 14.35 9.40 9.40
C GLN A 160 14.32 9.24 10.92
N GLU A 161 13.23 9.66 11.59
CA GLU A 161 13.08 9.47 13.03
C GLU A 161 12.97 7.97 13.38
N GLU A 162 12.20 7.19 12.63
CA GLU A 162 12.08 5.75 12.85
C GLU A 162 13.41 5.02 12.65
N LYS A 163 14.16 5.36 11.59
CA LYS A 163 15.52 4.86 11.37
C LYS A 163 16.45 5.22 12.52
N ARG A 164 16.38 6.44 13.05
CA ARG A 164 17.15 6.86 14.23
C ARG A 164 16.77 6.04 15.47
N ARG A 165 15.47 5.86 15.74
CA ARG A 165 14.97 5.04 16.88
C ARG A 165 15.49 3.60 16.81
N LYS A 166 15.42 2.94 15.64
CA LYS A 166 15.96 1.58 15.43
C LYS A 166 17.48 1.51 15.58
N GLN A 167 18.21 2.52 15.11
CA GLN A 167 19.66 2.62 15.31
C GLN A 167 20.05 2.84 16.79
N GLU A 168 19.26 3.58 17.56
CA GLU A 168 19.50 3.74 19.00
C GLU A 168 19.17 2.45 19.76
N GLU A 169 18.08 1.76 19.42
CA GLU A 169 17.71 0.48 20.06
C GLU A 169 18.77 -0.61 19.81
N THR A 170 19.25 -0.75 18.58
CA THR A 170 20.36 -1.68 18.26
C THR A 170 21.66 -1.31 18.97
N LYS A 171 21.98 -0.02 19.11
CA LYS A 171 23.11 0.44 19.95
C LYS A 171 22.90 0.12 21.44
N ARG A 172 21.68 0.25 21.97
CA ARG A 172 21.35 -0.12 23.36
C ARG A 172 21.51 -1.63 23.59
N LYS A 173 21.01 -2.48 22.68
CA LYS A 173 21.21 -3.95 22.72
C LYS A 173 22.70 -4.32 22.66
N LYS A 174 23.48 -3.71 21.76
CA LYS A 174 24.93 -3.93 21.69
C LYS A 174 25.67 -3.53 22.98
N ARG A 175 25.38 -2.35 23.53
CA ARG A 175 25.90 -1.90 24.83
C ARG A 175 25.55 -2.86 25.97
N PHE A 176 24.36 -3.47 25.93
CA PHE A 176 23.90 -4.40 26.95
C PHE A 176 24.62 -5.75 26.87
N LEU A 177 24.81 -6.28 25.66
CA LEU A 177 25.62 -7.49 25.40
C LEU A 177 27.08 -7.29 25.83
N GLU A 178 27.69 -6.15 25.47
CA GLU A 178 29.05 -5.78 25.90
C GLU A 178 29.16 -5.70 27.43
N ALA A 179 28.21 -5.02 28.09
CA ALA A 179 28.19 -4.92 29.55
C ALA A 179 27.95 -6.27 30.25
N ALA A 180 27.21 -7.20 29.63
CA ALA A 180 27.00 -8.55 30.14
C ALA A 180 28.26 -9.42 30.00
N PHE A 181 28.96 -9.32 28.86
CA PHE A 181 30.25 -9.98 28.61
C PHE A 181 31.35 -9.49 29.57
N ASP A 182 31.42 -8.17 29.82
CA ASP A 182 32.37 -7.56 30.77
C ASP A 182 31.97 -7.73 32.25
N GLY A 183 30.77 -8.28 32.53
CA GLY A 183 30.23 -8.43 33.89
C GLY A 183 29.84 -7.12 34.58
N ASN A 184 29.67 -6.02 33.84
CA ASN A 184 29.41 -4.69 34.38
C ASN A 184 27.92 -4.49 34.75
N VAL A 185 27.55 -5.03 35.90
CA VAL A 185 26.21 -4.95 36.52
C VAL A 185 25.69 -3.50 36.63
N VAL A 186 26.57 -2.52 36.85
CA VAL A 186 26.19 -1.10 36.97
C VAL A 186 25.71 -0.55 35.61
N SER A 187 26.48 -0.80 34.55
CA SER A 187 26.08 -0.40 33.19
C SER A 187 24.85 -1.16 32.69
N MET A 188 24.68 -2.44 33.04
CA MET A 188 23.46 -3.18 32.75
C MET A 188 22.24 -2.54 33.43
N LYS A 189 22.29 -2.29 34.75
CA LYS A 189 21.20 -1.62 35.49
C LYS A 189 20.88 -0.22 34.94
N GLN A 190 21.90 0.52 34.50
CA GLN A 190 21.70 1.82 33.84
C GLN A 190 20.95 1.69 32.51
N ILE A 191 21.27 0.70 31.68
CA ILE A 191 20.57 0.47 30.40
C ILE A 191 19.11 0.02 30.63
N LEU A 192 18.86 -0.86 31.62
CA LEU A 192 17.49 -1.24 31.98
C LEU A 192 16.68 -0.02 32.48
N LYS A 193 17.32 0.90 33.21
CA LYS A 193 16.71 2.16 33.59
C LYS A 193 16.44 3.08 32.39
N GLU A 194 17.38 3.22 31.44
CA GLU A 194 17.18 3.99 30.20
C GLU A 194 15.92 3.53 29.45
N VAL A 195 15.60 2.23 29.47
CA VAL A 195 14.39 1.66 28.86
C VAL A 195 13.13 2.06 29.64
N SER A 196 13.14 1.95 30.98
CA SER A 196 12.02 2.39 31.82
C SER A 196 11.74 3.88 31.68
N ASP A 197 12.78 4.72 31.68
CA ASP A 197 12.67 6.17 31.52
C ASP A 197 12.10 6.54 30.13
N ILE A 198 12.36 5.73 29.09
CA ILE A 198 11.73 5.87 27.76
C ILE A 198 10.25 5.50 27.81
N ASP A 199 9.87 4.43 28.51
CA ASP A 199 8.48 4.01 28.61
C ASP A 199 7.62 5.01 29.39
N ASP A 200 8.14 5.58 30.47
CA ASP A 200 7.51 6.66 31.21
C ASP A 200 7.34 7.92 30.33
N LYS A 201 8.38 8.26 29.54
CA LYS A 201 8.32 9.38 28.58
C LYS A 201 7.32 9.15 27.44
N ASN A 202 7.09 7.90 27.04
CA ASN A 202 6.09 7.52 26.06
C ASN A 202 4.65 7.54 26.63
N GLY A 203 4.48 7.83 27.92
CA GLY A 203 3.17 7.92 28.56
C GLY A 203 2.53 6.56 28.88
N LEU A 204 3.32 5.50 29.01
CA LEU A 204 2.81 4.16 29.35
C LEU A 204 2.33 4.12 30.80
N GLY A 205 1.01 4.22 31.00
CA GLY A 205 0.37 4.15 32.32
C GLY A 205 0.67 2.86 33.09
N ASN A 206 0.32 2.83 34.38
CA ASN A 206 0.54 1.64 35.24
C ASN A 206 -0.54 0.56 35.13
N ASP A 207 -1.34 0.61 34.07
CA ASP A 207 -2.44 -0.30 33.75
C ASP A 207 -1.94 -1.67 33.28
N VAL A 208 -2.87 -2.64 33.12
CA VAL A 208 -2.55 -4.00 32.66
C VAL A 208 -1.75 -3.98 31.33
N ILE A 209 -2.21 -3.18 30.37
CA ILE A 209 -1.55 -3.00 29.06
C ILE A 209 -0.15 -2.41 29.23
N GLY A 210 0.02 -1.35 30.03
CA GLY A 210 1.31 -0.68 30.22
C GLY A 210 2.33 -1.53 30.97
N ARG A 211 1.89 -2.32 31.97
CA ARG A 211 2.77 -3.28 32.68
C ARG A 211 3.22 -4.42 31.76
N SER A 212 2.30 -4.95 30.94
CA SER A 212 2.63 -5.96 29.93
C SER A 212 3.62 -5.41 28.88
N LEU A 213 3.41 -4.18 28.39
CA LEU A 213 4.32 -3.58 27.40
C LEU A 213 5.71 -3.24 27.98
N ARG A 214 5.79 -2.68 29.20
CA ARG A 214 7.08 -2.53 29.93
C ARG A 214 7.79 -3.86 30.07
N THR A 215 7.08 -4.91 30.46
CA THR A 215 7.65 -6.26 30.56
C THR A 215 8.18 -6.73 29.21
N LYS A 216 7.43 -6.52 28.11
CA LYS A 216 7.87 -6.85 26.75
C LYS A 216 9.11 -6.07 26.31
N HIS A 217 9.18 -4.77 26.55
CA HIS A 217 10.35 -3.94 26.23
C HIS A 217 11.58 -4.34 27.05
N LEU A 218 11.38 -4.66 28.33
CA LEU A 218 12.42 -5.15 29.23
C LEU A 218 12.97 -6.50 28.76
N MET A 219 12.09 -7.47 28.46
CA MET A 219 12.49 -8.78 27.92
C MET A 219 13.22 -8.66 26.58
N ALA A 220 12.79 -7.77 25.69
CA ALA A 220 13.45 -7.53 24.39
C ALA A 220 14.89 -6.99 24.49
N ILE A 221 15.31 -6.51 25.67
CA ILE A 221 16.71 -6.15 25.98
C ILE A 221 17.43 -7.30 26.70
N ILE A 222 16.76 -8.01 27.60
CA ILE A 222 17.34 -9.14 28.36
C ILE A 222 17.63 -10.34 27.44
N GLU A 223 16.68 -10.69 26.58
CA GLU A 223 16.76 -11.77 25.59
C GLU A 223 17.38 -11.30 24.26
N CYS A 224 18.04 -10.13 24.24
CA CYS A 224 18.72 -9.67 23.04
C CYS A 224 19.88 -10.61 22.68
N THR A 225 20.07 -10.84 21.38
CA THR A 225 21.07 -11.74 20.83
C THR A 225 22.16 -11.00 20.06
N ASP A 226 23.37 -11.57 20.06
CA ASP A 226 24.46 -11.14 19.20
C ASP A 226 24.32 -11.70 17.77
N ALA A 227 25.30 -11.44 16.91
CA ALA A 227 25.33 -11.96 15.53
C ALA A 227 25.51 -13.50 15.44
N ASN A 228 25.72 -14.17 16.56
CA ASN A 228 25.87 -15.62 16.69
C ASN A 228 24.69 -16.24 17.48
N GLU A 229 23.58 -15.53 17.64
CA GLU A 229 22.38 -15.96 18.37
C GLU A 229 22.59 -16.15 19.89
N ASN A 230 23.69 -15.66 20.45
CA ASN A 230 23.98 -15.75 21.88
C ASN A 230 23.27 -14.65 22.66
N THR A 231 22.53 -15.02 23.69
CA THR A 231 21.87 -14.09 24.61
C THR A 231 22.86 -13.40 25.55
N ALA A 232 22.47 -12.26 26.13
CA ALA A 232 23.26 -11.60 27.18
C ALA A 232 23.62 -12.55 28.35
N LEU A 233 22.75 -13.50 28.67
CA LEU A 233 23.01 -14.53 29.69
C LEU A 233 24.09 -15.52 29.26
N SER A 234 24.12 -15.90 27.98
CA SER A 234 25.12 -16.79 27.38
C SER A 234 26.52 -16.16 27.37
N GLU A 235 26.62 -14.84 27.14
CA GLU A 235 27.88 -14.10 27.22
C GLU A 235 28.34 -13.88 28.66
N ALA A 236 27.44 -13.52 29.59
CA ALA A 236 27.77 -13.40 31.02
C ALA A 236 28.23 -14.75 31.63
N ALA A 237 27.65 -15.87 31.19
CA ALA A 237 28.06 -17.21 31.56
C ALA A 237 29.45 -17.58 31.03
N ASN A 238 29.78 -17.16 29.81
CA ASN A 238 31.09 -17.37 29.20
C ASN A 238 32.23 -16.57 29.88
N GLY A 239 31.92 -15.38 30.43
CA GLY A 239 32.86 -14.59 31.25
C GLY A 239 32.88 -14.98 32.74
N GLY A 240 31.97 -15.86 33.19
CA GLY A 240 31.90 -16.32 34.58
C GLY A 240 31.28 -15.31 35.55
N HIS A 241 30.56 -14.31 35.06
CA HIS A 241 30.08 -13.17 35.84
C HIS A 241 28.80 -13.47 36.63
N ALA A 242 28.95 -14.17 37.75
CA ALA A 242 27.84 -14.62 38.61
C ALA A 242 26.84 -13.51 39.01
N GLU A 243 27.30 -12.28 39.29
CA GLU A 243 26.40 -11.16 39.61
C GLU A 243 25.57 -10.68 38.40
N ALA A 244 26.14 -10.72 37.19
CA ALA A 244 25.44 -10.34 35.96
C ALA A 244 24.42 -11.43 35.55
N ILE A 245 24.80 -12.70 35.71
CA ILE A 245 23.92 -13.87 35.57
C ILE A 245 22.72 -13.73 36.50
N LYS A 246 22.95 -13.46 37.80
CA LYS A 246 21.90 -13.24 38.79
C LYS A 246 20.95 -12.10 38.38
N LEU A 247 21.48 -10.95 37.95
CA LEU A 247 20.65 -9.82 37.50
C LEU A 247 19.72 -10.21 36.34
N LEU A 248 20.25 -10.94 35.34
CA LEU A 248 19.47 -11.35 34.17
C LEU A 248 18.35 -12.33 34.53
N LEU A 249 18.64 -13.29 35.41
CA LEU A 249 17.68 -14.30 35.88
C LEU A 249 16.61 -13.68 36.79
N GLU A 250 16.98 -12.75 37.69
CA GLU A 250 16.03 -11.97 38.51
C GLU A 250 15.06 -11.15 37.64
N ASN A 251 15.51 -10.66 36.48
CA ASN A 251 14.66 -9.98 35.51
C ASN A 251 13.98 -10.95 34.52
N GLY A 252 14.14 -12.26 34.69
CA GLY A 252 13.37 -13.29 34.01
C GLY A 252 13.88 -13.75 32.65
N ALA A 253 15.19 -13.66 32.41
CA ALA A 253 15.89 -14.32 31.29
C ALA A 253 15.70 -15.84 31.31
N ASP A 254 15.60 -16.48 30.14
CA ASP A 254 15.53 -17.94 30.05
C ASP A 254 16.93 -18.59 30.19
N PRO A 255 17.17 -19.40 31.25
CA PRO A 255 18.45 -20.05 31.51
C PRO A 255 18.83 -21.13 30.47
N ASN A 256 17.84 -21.61 29.69
CA ASN A 256 17.99 -22.70 28.74
C ASN A 256 18.04 -22.21 27.28
N THR A 257 18.34 -20.92 27.07
CA THR A 257 18.53 -20.34 25.74
C THR A 257 19.62 -21.07 24.96
N ILE A 258 19.38 -21.27 23.66
CA ILE A 258 20.24 -22.05 22.76
C ILE A 258 20.90 -21.06 21.79
N GLY A 259 22.19 -20.78 21.98
CA GLY A 259 22.96 -19.93 21.07
C GLY A 259 23.73 -20.73 20.02
N GLN A 260 24.79 -20.13 19.46
CA GLN A 260 25.61 -20.74 18.43
C GLN A 260 26.09 -22.14 18.80
N PHE A 261 26.15 -23.02 17.79
CA PHE A 261 26.51 -24.45 17.97
C PHE A 261 25.62 -25.15 19.00
N ARG A 262 24.35 -24.72 19.15
CA ARG A 262 23.38 -25.19 20.15
C ARG A 262 23.89 -25.13 21.60
N ARG A 263 24.79 -24.21 21.93
CA ARG A 263 25.39 -24.11 23.27
C ARG A 263 24.50 -23.27 24.19
N THR A 264 24.17 -23.81 25.36
CA THR A 264 23.44 -23.11 26.43
C THR A 264 24.39 -22.26 27.29
N PRO A 265 23.87 -21.28 28.06
CA PRO A 265 24.66 -20.57 29.07
C PRO A 265 25.41 -21.53 30.01
N LEU A 266 24.75 -22.61 30.46
CA LEU A 266 25.34 -23.62 31.33
C LEU A 266 26.49 -24.38 30.67
N TYR A 267 26.34 -24.76 29.39
CA TYR A 267 27.42 -25.37 28.61
C TYR A 267 28.65 -24.45 28.53
N ARG A 268 28.44 -23.13 28.32
CA ARG A 268 29.54 -22.15 28.24
C ARG A 268 30.24 -21.93 29.58
N ALA A 269 29.49 -21.78 30.66
CA ALA A 269 30.06 -21.67 32.01
C ALA A 269 30.90 -22.92 32.37
N ALA A 270 30.42 -24.11 32.00
CA ALA A 270 31.15 -25.35 32.21
C ALA A 270 32.45 -25.43 31.37
N PHE A 271 32.37 -25.15 30.07
CA PHE A 271 33.53 -25.11 29.18
C PHE A 271 34.61 -24.13 29.67
N ALA A 272 34.21 -22.93 30.08
CA ALA A 272 35.11 -21.91 30.61
C ALA A 272 35.61 -22.19 32.05
N GLY A 273 35.00 -23.15 32.76
CA GLY A 273 35.44 -23.60 34.09
C GLY A 273 34.92 -22.75 35.25
N HIS A 274 33.86 -21.97 35.05
CA HIS A 274 33.35 -21.01 36.02
C HIS A 274 32.38 -21.66 37.01
N LEU A 275 32.91 -22.10 38.17
CA LEU A 275 32.16 -22.77 39.23
C LEU A 275 30.98 -21.94 39.75
N GLU A 276 31.20 -20.69 40.13
CA GLU A 276 30.17 -19.81 40.70
C GLU A 276 29.05 -19.53 39.69
N ALA A 277 29.40 -19.30 38.42
CA ALA A 277 28.44 -19.12 37.34
C ALA A 277 27.62 -20.39 37.07
N THR A 278 28.25 -21.56 37.16
CA THR A 278 27.57 -22.87 37.00
C THR A 278 26.55 -23.08 38.11
N TYR A 279 26.92 -22.84 39.38
CA TYR A 279 25.98 -22.90 40.51
C TYR A 279 24.81 -21.91 40.33
N MET A 280 25.10 -20.64 40.02
CA MET A 280 24.08 -19.60 39.84
C MET A 280 23.05 -19.97 38.75
N LEU A 281 23.50 -20.60 37.65
CA LEU A 281 22.62 -21.06 36.57
C LEU A 281 21.77 -22.26 37.00
N LEU A 282 22.36 -23.25 37.69
CA LEU A 282 21.65 -24.43 38.18
C LEU A 282 20.58 -24.09 39.22
N GLU A 283 20.88 -23.21 40.18
CA GLU A 283 19.92 -22.72 41.19
C GLU A 283 18.72 -21.98 40.59
N ASN A 284 18.84 -21.49 39.36
CA ASN A 284 17.80 -20.76 38.63
C ASN A 284 17.19 -21.57 37.46
N GLY A 285 17.39 -22.89 37.42
CA GLY A 285 16.67 -23.79 36.51
C GLY A 285 17.33 -24.01 35.15
N ALA A 286 18.64 -23.77 35.02
CA ALA A 286 19.40 -24.27 33.87
C ALA A 286 19.46 -25.80 33.90
N ASP A 287 19.14 -26.45 32.78
CA ASP A 287 19.03 -27.91 32.69
C ASP A 287 20.37 -28.53 32.24
N PRO A 288 21.06 -29.30 33.11
CA PRO A 288 22.33 -29.95 32.77
C PRO A 288 22.18 -31.07 31.72
N ARG A 289 20.95 -31.46 31.36
CA ARG A 289 20.68 -32.49 30.35
C ARG A 289 20.73 -31.95 28.92
N ILE A 290 20.73 -30.63 28.71
CA ILE A 290 20.72 -30.04 27.36
C ILE A 290 22.11 -30.20 26.72
N LEU A 291 22.17 -30.98 25.65
CA LEU A 291 23.38 -31.24 24.87
C LEU A 291 23.74 -30.06 23.97
N GLY A 292 25.04 -29.77 23.86
CA GLY A 292 25.57 -28.88 22.84
C GLY A 292 25.46 -29.47 21.43
N GLY A 293 25.79 -28.69 20.41
CA GLY A 293 25.83 -29.13 19.00
C GLY A 293 26.87 -30.23 18.74
N ASP A 294 27.91 -30.27 19.57
CA ASP A 294 28.92 -31.34 19.62
C ASP A 294 28.38 -32.65 20.25
N SER A 295 27.08 -32.69 20.60
CA SER A 295 26.36 -33.80 21.25
C SER A 295 26.86 -34.21 22.64
N GLN A 296 27.70 -33.38 23.26
CA GLN A 296 28.22 -33.56 24.61
C GLN A 296 27.37 -32.82 25.65
N CYS A 297 27.29 -33.34 26.87
CA CYS A 297 26.66 -32.64 27.99
C CYS A 297 27.64 -31.62 28.64
N PRO A 298 27.12 -30.59 29.37
CA PRO A 298 27.97 -29.64 30.09
C PRO A 298 28.99 -30.29 31.05
N ALA A 299 28.66 -31.43 31.66
CA ALA A 299 29.55 -32.15 32.58
C ALA A 299 30.76 -32.81 31.88
N GLU A 300 30.59 -33.31 30.65
CA GLU A 300 31.66 -33.89 29.83
C GLU A 300 32.65 -32.85 29.33
N VAL A 301 32.18 -31.61 29.13
CA VAL A 301 32.91 -30.49 28.54
C VAL A 301 33.57 -29.59 29.61
N ALA A 302 33.22 -29.81 30.88
CA ALA A 302 33.73 -29.04 32.02
C ALA A 302 35.27 -29.06 32.09
N SER A 303 35.90 -27.89 31.98
CA SER A 303 37.37 -27.76 32.00
C SER A 303 37.97 -27.88 33.41
N VAL A 304 37.15 -27.72 34.45
CA VAL A 304 37.56 -27.79 35.86
C VAL A 304 36.83 -28.93 36.56
N GLN A 305 37.58 -29.81 37.22
CA GLN A 305 37.05 -31.01 37.89
C GLN A 305 35.96 -30.68 38.93
N ALA A 306 36.09 -29.58 39.67
CA ALA A 306 35.05 -29.13 40.61
C ALA A 306 33.71 -28.82 39.91
N VAL A 307 33.74 -28.25 38.70
CA VAL A 307 32.53 -27.94 37.92
C VAL A 307 31.86 -29.22 37.45
N LYS A 308 32.67 -30.19 37.02
CA LYS A 308 32.20 -31.54 36.67
C LYS A 308 31.53 -32.24 37.85
N GLU A 309 32.16 -32.24 39.02
CA GLU A 309 31.60 -32.82 40.25
C GLU A 309 30.27 -32.17 40.65
N VAL A 310 30.11 -30.87 40.48
CA VAL A 310 28.85 -30.17 40.74
C VAL A 310 27.75 -30.61 39.77
N LEU A 311 28.06 -30.71 38.47
CA LEU A 311 27.10 -31.11 37.45
C LEU A 311 26.70 -32.59 37.57
N GLU A 312 27.63 -33.49 37.88
CA GLU A 312 27.37 -34.92 38.09
C GLU A 312 26.58 -35.21 39.37
N ASN A 313 26.79 -34.43 40.44
CA ASN A 313 26.06 -34.58 41.71
C ASN A 313 24.81 -33.71 41.83
N TRP A 314 24.42 -32.95 40.80
CA TRP A 314 23.27 -32.06 40.86
C TRP A 314 21.94 -32.84 40.90
N LYS A 315 21.02 -32.39 41.75
CA LYS A 315 19.71 -33.04 41.92
C LYS A 315 18.77 -32.63 40.79
N ILE A 316 18.54 -33.52 39.84
CA ILE A 316 17.63 -33.31 38.70
C ILE A 316 16.23 -32.89 39.17
N GLU A 317 15.73 -33.43 40.29
CA GLU A 317 14.44 -33.05 40.90
C GLU A 317 14.29 -31.54 41.16
N THR A 318 15.37 -30.86 41.59
CA THR A 318 15.34 -29.40 41.83
C THR A 318 15.22 -28.63 40.52
N THR A 319 15.89 -29.11 39.48
CA THR A 319 15.78 -28.56 38.12
C THR A 319 14.34 -28.69 37.61
N GLU A 320 13.69 -29.84 37.84
CA GLU A 320 12.31 -30.06 37.40
C GLU A 320 11.28 -29.20 38.15
N THR A 321 11.49 -28.86 39.42
CA THR A 321 10.62 -27.92 40.15
C THR A 321 10.82 -26.48 39.67
N LEU A 322 12.06 -26.07 39.40
CA LEU A 322 12.40 -24.75 38.85
C LEU A 322 11.86 -24.58 37.42
N LEU A 323 12.02 -25.59 36.55
CA LEU A 323 11.45 -25.59 35.20
C LEU A 323 9.93 -25.42 35.21
N LYS A 324 9.21 -26.11 36.13
CA LYS A 324 7.77 -25.92 36.31
C LYS A 324 7.41 -24.50 36.73
N GLN A 325 8.21 -23.88 37.62
CA GLN A 325 8.00 -22.48 38.01
C GLN A 325 8.22 -21.52 36.84
N ILE A 326 9.30 -21.69 36.08
CA ILE A 326 9.60 -20.91 34.86
C ILE A 326 8.44 -21.05 33.86
N GLU A 327 7.93 -22.26 33.64
CA GLU A 327 6.83 -22.50 32.71
C GLU A 327 5.54 -21.80 33.17
N THR A 328 5.17 -21.87 34.46
CA THR A 328 3.99 -21.14 34.96
C THR A 328 4.13 -19.61 34.81
N VAL A 329 5.35 -19.07 34.88
CA VAL A 329 5.62 -17.65 34.62
C VAL A 329 5.53 -17.34 33.13
N LYS A 330 6.06 -18.19 32.25
CA LYS A 330 5.93 -18.07 30.78
C LYS A 330 4.46 -18.12 30.35
N GLU A 331 3.70 -19.10 30.82
CA GLU A 331 2.25 -19.20 30.59
C GLU A 331 1.52 -17.93 31.05
N LYS A 332 1.85 -17.40 32.23
CA LYS A 332 1.22 -16.19 32.75
C LYS A 332 1.52 -14.97 31.86
N ARG A 333 2.78 -14.78 31.45
CA ARG A 333 3.16 -13.74 30.48
C ARG A 333 2.39 -13.90 29.17
N LEU A 334 2.29 -15.12 28.64
CA LEU A 334 1.56 -15.41 27.39
C LEU A 334 0.06 -15.14 27.51
N LYS A 335 -0.55 -15.45 28.66
CA LYS A 335 -1.95 -15.13 28.98
C LYS A 335 -2.18 -13.61 29.06
N GLU A 336 -1.29 -12.87 29.73
CA GLU A 336 -1.33 -11.40 29.78
C GLU A 336 -1.14 -10.76 28.39
N ASP A 337 -0.23 -11.32 27.57
CA ASP A 337 0.02 -10.88 26.19
C ASP A 337 -1.12 -11.22 25.21
N LYS A 338 -1.86 -12.30 25.46
CA LYS A 338 -3.10 -12.63 24.75
C LYS A 338 -4.22 -11.66 25.13
N GLN A 339 -4.46 -11.45 26.43
CA GLN A 339 -5.44 -10.46 26.92
C GLN A 339 -5.15 -9.04 26.42
N ARG A 340 -3.87 -8.65 26.30
CA ARG A 340 -3.49 -7.38 25.70
C ARG A 340 -3.89 -7.31 24.22
N ARG A 341 -3.60 -8.34 23.42
CA ARG A 341 -3.99 -8.40 22.00
C ARG A 341 -5.50 -8.36 21.83
N GLU A 342 -6.24 -9.11 22.65
CA GLU A 342 -7.71 -9.11 22.67
C GLU A 342 -8.27 -7.71 23.03
N ALA A 343 -7.67 -7.01 23.99
CA ALA A 343 -8.05 -5.64 24.33
C ALA A 343 -7.67 -4.61 23.23
N GLU A 344 -6.62 -4.86 22.45
CA GLU A 344 -6.23 -4.05 21.30
C GLU A 344 -7.18 -4.29 20.10
N THR A 345 -7.57 -5.54 19.82
CA THR A 345 -8.57 -5.85 18.78
C THR A 345 -9.95 -5.32 19.15
N MET A 346 -10.40 -5.46 20.40
CA MET A 346 -11.68 -4.88 20.86
C MET A 346 -11.72 -3.36 20.68
N LYS A 347 -10.65 -2.64 20.98
CA LYS A 347 -10.58 -1.18 20.74
C LYS A 347 -10.63 -0.82 19.24
N LEU A 348 -10.03 -1.64 18.38
CA LEU A 348 -10.12 -1.46 16.93
C LEU A 348 -11.54 -1.77 16.42
N GLU A 349 -12.22 -2.76 16.99
CA GLU A 349 -13.63 -3.06 16.69
C GLU A 349 -14.57 -1.93 17.13
N GLU A 350 -14.40 -1.40 18.35
CA GLU A 350 -15.12 -0.21 18.83
C GLU A 350 -14.91 0.97 17.88
N PHE A 351 -13.67 1.27 17.49
CA PHE A 351 -13.35 2.34 16.55
C PHE A 351 -13.91 2.13 15.14
N VAL A 352 -13.91 0.88 14.63
CA VAL A 352 -14.58 0.54 13.36
C VAL A 352 -16.09 0.75 13.46
N ASN A 353 -16.70 0.37 14.58
CA ASN A 353 -18.13 0.58 14.83
C ASN A 353 -18.49 2.09 14.90
N GLU A 354 -17.67 2.91 15.55
CA GLU A 354 -17.82 4.37 15.57
C GLU A 354 -17.78 4.95 14.14
N LEU A 355 -16.76 4.62 13.36
CA LEU A 355 -16.63 5.05 11.95
C LEU A 355 -17.77 4.53 11.06
N GLU A 356 -18.31 3.33 11.34
CA GLU A 356 -19.51 2.84 10.68
C GLU A 356 -20.75 3.68 11.00
N THR A 357 -20.91 4.15 12.24
CA THR A 357 -22.01 5.07 12.58
C THR A 357 -21.83 6.42 11.90
N GLU A 358 -20.61 6.97 11.86
CA GLU A 358 -20.35 8.23 11.16
C GLU A 358 -20.63 8.09 9.66
N TYR A 359 -20.14 7.04 9.01
CA TYR A 359 -20.43 6.75 7.59
C TYR A 359 -21.95 6.69 7.32
N LYS A 360 -22.72 6.02 8.19
CA LYS A 360 -24.20 5.96 8.09
C LYS A 360 -24.86 7.35 8.26
N VAL A 361 -24.31 8.22 9.11
CA VAL A 361 -24.79 9.61 9.28
C VAL A 361 -24.46 10.46 8.05
N LYS A 362 -23.23 10.39 7.52
CA LYS A 362 -22.82 11.09 6.29
C LYS A 362 -23.63 10.63 5.08
N GLN A 363 -23.94 9.34 4.99
CA GLN A 363 -24.79 8.78 3.93
C GLN A 363 -26.19 9.40 3.97
N LYS A 364 -26.82 9.46 5.14
CA LYS A 364 -28.13 10.11 5.32
C LYS A 364 -28.10 11.61 5.00
N LYS A 365 -27.00 12.31 5.33
CA LYS A 365 -26.81 13.73 4.95
C LYS A 365 -26.81 13.90 3.43
N LEU A 366 -26.12 13.02 2.70
CA LEU A 366 -26.10 13.03 1.23
C LEU A 366 -27.48 12.71 0.63
N GLU A 367 -28.18 11.70 1.17
CA GLU A 367 -29.56 11.35 0.75
C GLU A 367 -30.52 12.54 0.95
N PHE A 368 -30.45 13.22 2.10
CA PHE A 368 -31.23 14.43 2.36
C PHE A 368 -30.89 15.58 1.40
N ALA A 369 -29.60 15.82 1.14
CA ALA A 369 -29.15 16.87 0.22
C ALA A 369 -29.65 16.64 -1.22
N TYR A 370 -29.70 15.39 -1.70
CA TYR A 370 -30.31 15.05 -2.98
C TYR A 370 -31.84 15.27 -3.00
N CYS A 371 -32.54 14.92 -1.92
CA CYS A 371 -33.98 15.16 -1.81
C CYS A 371 -34.32 16.66 -1.87
N GLU A 372 -33.58 17.50 -1.15
CA GLU A 372 -33.77 18.96 -1.19
C GLU A 372 -33.36 19.54 -2.57
N LEU A 373 -32.30 19.02 -3.22
CA LEU A 373 -31.94 19.42 -4.59
C LEU A 373 -33.07 19.14 -5.59
N ASN A 374 -33.63 17.93 -5.58
CA ASN A 374 -34.77 17.57 -6.44
C ASN A 374 -35.99 18.47 -6.19
N LYS A 375 -36.21 18.88 -4.93
CA LYS A 375 -37.27 19.83 -4.56
C LYS A 375 -36.99 21.23 -5.10
N ARG A 376 -35.75 21.74 -5.07
CA ARG A 376 -35.40 23.05 -5.67
C ARG A 376 -35.51 23.07 -7.19
N ILE A 377 -35.14 21.97 -7.85
CA ILE A 377 -35.38 21.77 -9.28
C ILE A 377 -36.88 21.83 -9.58
N HIS A 378 -37.71 21.13 -8.80
CA HIS A 378 -39.17 21.17 -8.97
C HIS A 378 -39.78 22.58 -8.70
N GLU A 379 -39.33 23.27 -7.65
CA GLU A 379 -39.73 24.67 -7.36
C GLU A 379 -39.39 25.60 -8.54
N HIS A 380 -38.19 25.46 -9.13
CA HIS A 380 -37.79 26.22 -10.32
C HIS A 380 -38.67 25.89 -11.54
N ASP A 381 -38.88 24.61 -11.85
CA ASP A 381 -39.73 24.17 -12.97
C ASP A 381 -41.16 24.73 -12.86
N VAL A 382 -41.73 24.74 -11.65
CA VAL A 382 -43.05 25.32 -11.39
C VAL A 382 -43.03 26.83 -11.61
N CYS A 383 -42.09 27.58 -11.03
CA CYS A 383 -41.97 29.03 -11.26
C CYS A 383 -41.76 29.38 -12.74
N MET A 384 -41.01 28.58 -13.48
CA MET A 384 -40.83 28.74 -14.93
C MET A 384 -42.12 28.49 -15.70
N SER A 385 -42.94 27.52 -15.28
CA SER A 385 -44.25 27.24 -15.90
C SER A 385 -45.30 28.34 -15.63
N GLU A 386 -45.22 29.00 -14.48
CA GLU A 386 -46.12 30.09 -14.08
C GLU A 386 -45.69 31.47 -14.63
N GLY A 387 -44.51 31.56 -15.25
CA GLY A 387 -44.00 32.80 -15.87
C GLY A 387 -43.38 33.79 -14.89
N PHE A 388 -42.63 33.29 -13.90
CA PHE A 388 -41.98 34.10 -12.87
C PHE A 388 -40.95 35.09 -13.42
N ASP A 389 -41.00 36.35 -12.95
CA ASP A 389 -40.22 37.48 -13.50
C ASP A 389 -38.69 37.46 -13.19
N LYS A 390 -38.20 36.55 -12.32
CA LYS A 390 -36.79 36.51 -11.87
C LYS A 390 -36.25 35.08 -11.68
N PRO A 391 -36.10 34.29 -12.74
CA PRO A 391 -35.64 32.90 -12.65
C PRO A 391 -34.22 32.75 -12.07
N GLU A 392 -33.40 33.80 -12.10
CA GLU A 392 -32.03 33.79 -11.58
C GLU A 392 -31.98 33.52 -10.05
N LEU A 393 -33.06 33.82 -9.33
CA LEU A 393 -33.15 33.58 -7.88
C LEU A 393 -33.37 32.09 -7.56
N THR A 394 -34.18 31.39 -8.35
CA THR A 394 -34.41 29.95 -8.17
C THR A 394 -33.26 29.12 -8.75
N GLU A 395 -32.63 29.60 -9.84
CA GLU A 395 -31.38 29.03 -10.38
C GLU A 395 -30.22 29.14 -9.36
N SER A 396 -30.05 30.30 -8.69
CA SER A 396 -29.08 30.45 -7.60
C SER A 396 -29.33 29.45 -6.45
N ALA A 397 -30.59 29.26 -6.05
CA ALA A 397 -30.95 28.32 -4.99
C ALA A 397 -30.71 26.85 -5.37
N ILE A 398 -30.76 26.51 -6.67
CA ILE A 398 -30.32 25.20 -7.17
C ILE A 398 -28.80 25.09 -7.04
N HIS A 399 -28.02 26.06 -7.52
CA HIS A 399 -26.56 26.01 -7.45
C HIS A 399 -26.01 25.95 -6.02
N ASP A 400 -26.61 26.69 -5.08
CA ASP A 400 -26.26 26.63 -3.66
C ASP A 400 -26.50 25.20 -3.10
N GLN A 401 -27.59 24.54 -3.53
CA GLN A 401 -27.93 23.18 -3.11
C GLN A 401 -27.12 22.09 -3.86
N GLU A 402 -26.71 22.32 -5.10
CA GLU A 402 -25.75 21.49 -5.83
C GLU A 402 -24.39 21.46 -5.12
N PHE A 403 -23.92 22.62 -4.65
CA PHE A 403 -22.70 22.76 -3.85
C PHE A 403 -22.78 21.99 -2.53
N GLU A 404 -23.92 22.05 -1.81
CA GLU A 404 -24.15 21.22 -0.62
C GLU A 404 -24.13 19.71 -0.93
N VAL A 405 -24.66 19.29 -2.08
CA VAL A 405 -24.58 17.90 -2.55
C VAL A 405 -23.13 17.49 -2.87
N GLU A 406 -22.33 18.36 -3.47
CA GLU A 406 -20.90 18.08 -3.70
C GLU A 406 -20.09 17.98 -2.39
N ASN A 407 -20.33 18.90 -1.45
CA ASN A 407 -19.72 18.82 -0.12
C ASN A 407 -20.10 17.52 0.61
N ALA A 408 -21.38 17.13 0.56
CA ALA A 408 -21.85 15.89 1.18
C ALA A 408 -21.25 14.62 0.53
N LYS A 409 -20.96 14.64 -0.79
CA LYS A 409 -20.22 13.54 -1.46
C LYS A 409 -18.79 13.45 -0.94
N LEU A 410 -18.06 14.58 -0.88
CA LEU A 410 -16.67 14.63 -0.41
C LEU A 410 -16.55 14.18 1.07
N GLU A 411 -17.48 14.60 1.92
CA GLU A 411 -17.56 14.12 3.31
C GLU A 411 -17.78 12.59 3.39
N LEU A 412 -18.68 12.04 2.55
CA LEU A 412 -18.95 10.60 2.52
C LEU A 412 -17.77 9.78 1.99
N GLU A 413 -17.08 10.27 0.96
CA GLU A 413 -15.87 9.61 0.43
C GLU A 413 -14.74 9.59 1.47
N SER A 414 -14.50 10.72 2.15
CA SER A 414 -13.54 10.78 3.27
C SER A 414 -13.91 9.81 4.39
N ALA A 415 -15.18 9.77 4.82
CA ALA A 415 -15.63 8.82 5.85
C ALA A 415 -15.48 7.35 5.39
N ARG A 416 -15.79 7.04 4.12
CA ARG A 416 -15.58 5.69 3.56
C ARG A 416 -14.11 5.29 3.56
N GLU A 417 -13.20 6.20 3.19
CA GLU A 417 -11.77 5.93 3.23
C GLU A 417 -11.25 5.66 4.64
N GLN A 418 -11.70 6.43 5.64
CA GLN A 418 -11.30 6.25 7.03
C GLN A 418 -11.79 4.90 7.58
N LEU A 419 -13.05 4.57 7.34
CA LEU A 419 -13.66 3.28 7.65
C LEU A 419 -12.91 2.11 6.98
N ALA A 420 -12.56 2.24 5.70
CA ALA A 420 -11.81 1.20 4.98
C ALA A 420 -10.38 1.02 5.54
N LYS A 421 -9.70 2.12 5.93
CA LYS A 421 -8.39 2.07 6.60
C LYS A 421 -8.48 1.41 7.98
N ALA A 422 -9.52 1.71 8.76
CA ALA A 422 -9.73 1.10 10.08
C ALA A 422 -10.03 -0.42 9.97
N ARG A 423 -10.86 -0.85 9.02
CA ARG A 423 -11.08 -2.28 8.73
C ARG A 423 -9.82 -3.00 8.25
N LEU A 424 -8.95 -2.33 7.50
CA LEU A 424 -7.65 -2.88 7.12
C LEU A 424 -6.76 -3.10 8.36
N ALA A 425 -6.68 -2.13 9.26
CA ALA A 425 -5.91 -2.24 10.50
C ALA A 425 -6.42 -3.37 11.41
N LEU A 426 -7.74 -3.54 11.54
CA LEU A 426 -8.36 -4.64 12.29
C LEU A 426 -8.00 -6.02 11.67
N ARG A 427 -7.97 -6.13 10.33
CA ARG A 427 -7.55 -7.37 9.64
C ARG A 427 -6.06 -7.66 9.82
N GLU A 428 -5.23 -6.63 9.92
CA GLU A 428 -3.79 -6.80 10.14
C GLU A 428 -3.48 -7.22 11.58
N SER A 429 -4.26 -6.78 12.57
CA SER A 429 -4.13 -7.26 13.95
C SER A 429 -4.64 -8.70 14.13
N SER A 430 -5.79 -9.06 13.55
CA SER A 430 -6.38 -10.40 13.70
C SER A 430 -5.57 -11.53 13.06
N LYS A 431 -4.80 -11.25 12.00
CA LYS A 431 -3.86 -12.22 11.40
C LYS A 431 -2.87 -12.85 12.39
N THR A 432 -2.60 -12.21 13.53
CA THR A 432 -1.63 -12.70 14.55
C THR A 432 -2.22 -13.70 15.55
N VAL A 433 -3.45 -14.19 15.33
CA VAL A 433 -4.17 -15.09 16.25
C VAL A 433 -4.48 -16.46 15.63
N ASP A 434 -4.64 -16.55 14.31
CA ASP A 434 -5.18 -17.75 13.63
C ASP A 434 -4.11 -18.70 13.04
N GLU A 435 -2.81 -18.44 13.21
CA GLU A 435 -1.72 -19.20 12.55
C GLU A 435 -1.48 -20.62 13.11
N GLU A 436 -2.18 -21.06 14.16
CA GLU A 436 -2.00 -22.40 14.76
C GLU A 436 -3.14 -23.40 14.49
N THR A 437 -4.30 -22.99 13.96
CA THR A 437 -5.45 -23.90 13.74
C THR A 437 -6.29 -23.60 12.49
N GLU A 438 -5.68 -23.71 11.31
CA GLU A 438 -6.29 -24.23 10.07
C GLU A 438 -5.19 -24.30 8.98
N GLU A 439 -5.08 -25.43 8.29
CA GLU A 439 -3.97 -25.75 7.37
C GLU A 439 -3.66 -24.64 6.36
N GLU A 440 -2.36 -24.35 6.14
CA GLU A 440 -1.82 -23.17 5.42
C GLU A 440 -2.28 -23.07 3.94
N LEU A 441 -3.51 -22.62 3.73
CA LEU A 441 -4.06 -22.34 2.41
C LEU A 441 -3.73 -20.90 1.97
N PRO A 442 -2.81 -20.69 1.01
CA PRO A 442 -2.31 -19.35 0.70
C PRO A 442 -3.41 -18.44 0.12
N GLY A 443 -3.29 -17.15 0.44
CA GLY A 443 -4.14 -16.07 -0.07
C GLY A 443 -4.76 -15.18 1.02
N LEU A 444 -5.09 -13.94 0.65
CA LEU A 444 -5.73 -12.98 1.54
C LEU A 444 -7.19 -13.39 1.84
N LYS A 445 -7.53 -13.74 3.09
CA LYS A 445 -8.93 -13.95 3.52
C LYS A 445 -9.73 -12.63 3.42
N VAL A 446 -10.85 -12.64 2.68
CA VAL A 446 -11.72 -11.47 2.41
C VAL A 446 -13.19 -11.86 2.52
N VAL A 447 -14.01 -11.05 3.20
CA VAL A 447 -15.48 -11.26 3.24
C VAL A 447 -16.11 -10.68 1.97
N ILE A 448 -17.12 -11.34 1.40
CA ILE A 448 -17.77 -10.92 0.14
C ILE A 448 -18.19 -9.44 0.10
N LYS A 449 -18.60 -8.86 1.23
CA LYS A 449 -19.00 -7.44 1.38
C LYS A 449 -17.86 -6.45 1.13
N GLU A 450 -16.61 -6.89 1.28
CA GLU A 450 -15.40 -6.07 1.18
C GLU A 450 -14.70 -6.22 -0.18
N LEU A 451 -15.19 -7.12 -1.03
CA LEU A 451 -14.53 -7.51 -2.27
C LEU A 451 -14.42 -6.35 -3.29
N ASP A 452 -15.33 -5.36 -3.25
CA ASP A 452 -15.24 -4.12 -4.03
C ASP A 452 -14.05 -3.25 -3.61
N ASP A 453 -13.83 -3.12 -2.30
CA ASP A 453 -12.76 -2.31 -1.72
C ASP A 453 -11.38 -2.98 -1.95
N VAL A 454 -11.31 -4.32 -1.91
CA VAL A 454 -10.06 -5.06 -2.18
C VAL A 454 -9.73 -5.11 -3.67
N LEU A 455 -10.67 -5.50 -4.55
CA LEU A 455 -10.36 -5.71 -5.98
C LEU A 455 -10.32 -4.43 -6.80
N PHE A 456 -11.27 -3.50 -6.60
CA PHE A 456 -11.46 -2.36 -7.52
C PHE A 456 -10.91 -1.05 -6.99
N ARG A 457 -10.92 -0.85 -5.66
CA ARG A 457 -10.28 0.31 -5.03
C ARG A 457 -8.83 0.07 -4.69
N ASP A 458 -8.45 -1.20 -4.48
CA ASP A 458 -7.12 -1.61 -4.01
C ASP A 458 -6.72 -0.84 -2.75
N VAL A 459 -7.55 -0.93 -1.70
CA VAL A 459 -7.31 -0.23 -0.43
C VAL A 459 -5.99 -0.72 0.18
N GLY A 460 -5.04 0.21 0.33
CA GLY A 460 -3.67 -0.09 0.73
C GLY A 460 -2.72 -0.44 -0.41
N ASN A 461 -3.13 -0.26 -1.68
CA ASN A 461 -2.38 -0.51 -2.91
C ASN A 461 -1.74 -1.91 -3.01
N ARG A 462 -2.25 -2.91 -2.29
CA ARG A 462 -1.64 -4.24 -2.18
C ARG A 462 -1.53 -4.95 -3.54
N ILE A 463 -2.53 -4.80 -4.41
CA ILE A 463 -2.52 -5.41 -5.75
C ILE A 463 -1.52 -4.69 -6.65
N LYS A 464 -1.53 -3.35 -6.68
CA LYS A 464 -0.56 -2.54 -7.44
C LYS A 464 0.89 -2.81 -7.00
N ASP A 465 1.15 -2.76 -5.70
CA ASP A 465 2.48 -2.97 -5.11
C ASP A 465 3.00 -4.39 -5.36
N SER A 466 2.10 -5.39 -5.41
CA SER A 466 2.48 -6.76 -5.78
C SER A 466 2.91 -6.91 -7.25
N GLY A 467 2.52 -5.97 -8.12
CA GLY A 467 2.72 -6.05 -9.57
C GLY A 467 1.88 -7.11 -10.29
N LYS A 468 1.23 -8.04 -9.58
CA LYS A 468 0.50 -9.20 -10.14
C LYS A 468 -0.95 -8.87 -10.50
N TRP A 469 -1.66 -9.84 -11.07
CA TRP A 469 -3.12 -9.82 -11.24
C TRP A 469 -3.82 -10.61 -10.13
N PRO A 470 -5.03 -10.22 -9.69
CA PRO A 470 -5.78 -10.95 -8.68
C PRO A 470 -6.30 -12.31 -9.17
N CYS A 471 -6.13 -13.34 -8.33
CA CYS A 471 -6.78 -14.64 -8.45
C CYS A 471 -7.73 -14.81 -7.26
N VAL A 472 -9.03 -14.86 -7.54
CA VAL A 472 -10.10 -14.98 -6.55
C VAL A 472 -10.48 -16.46 -6.38
N ILE A 473 -10.24 -16.99 -5.19
CA ILE A 473 -10.66 -18.33 -4.75
C ILE A 473 -11.98 -18.17 -4.00
N ASP A 474 -13.07 -18.67 -4.56
CA ASP A 474 -14.43 -18.55 -4.05
C ASP A 474 -15.16 -19.89 -4.12
N ILE A 475 -15.01 -20.68 -3.06
CA ILE A 475 -15.59 -22.04 -2.94
C ILE A 475 -17.12 -21.98 -3.07
N ASN A 476 -17.75 -20.90 -2.60
CA ASN A 476 -19.21 -20.76 -2.48
C ASN A 476 -19.87 -20.13 -3.72
N GLY A 477 -19.11 -19.65 -4.72
CA GLY A 477 -19.63 -19.05 -5.96
C GLY A 477 -20.27 -17.66 -5.80
N GLN A 478 -20.15 -17.03 -4.63
CA GLN A 478 -20.72 -15.70 -4.36
C GLN A 478 -19.97 -14.57 -5.08
N ALA A 479 -18.63 -14.66 -5.14
CA ALA A 479 -17.79 -13.72 -5.88
C ALA A 479 -18.02 -13.81 -7.39
N GLY A 480 -18.23 -15.02 -7.93
CA GLY A 480 -18.63 -15.19 -9.33
C GLY A 480 -19.97 -14.53 -9.66
N THR A 481 -20.90 -14.52 -8.70
CA THR A 481 -22.19 -13.82 -8.83
C THR A 481 -22.01 -12.29 -8.72
N PHE A 482 -21.25 -11.83 -7.72
CA PHE A 482 -20.88 -10.42 -7.55
C PHE A 482 -20.20 -9.83 -8.78
N LEU A 483 -19.22 -10.53 -9.36
CA LEU A 483 -18.49 -10.09 -10.56
C LEU A 483 -19.38 -10.05 -11.82
N ARG A 484 -20.40 -10.91 -11.92
CA ARG A 484 -21.40 -10.89 -13.01
C ARG A 484 -22.38 -9.72 -12.91
N TYR A 485 -22.76 -9.31 -11.69
CA TYR A 485 -23.61 -8.13 -11.47
C TYR A 485 -22.81 -6.81 -11.47
N ARG A 486 -21.50 -6.88 -11.26
CA ARG A 486 -20.57 -5.78 -11.51
C ARG A 486 -20.33 -5.64 -13.01
N ASP A 487 -20.01 -4.43 -13.44
CA ASP A 487 -19.78 -4.07 -14.84
C ASP A 487 -18.42 -4.62 -15.35
N THR A 488 -18.36 -5.94 -15.56
CA THR A 488 -17.17 -6.69 -15.99
C THR A 488 -17.41 -7.48 -17.27
N ASN A 489 -16.33 -7.79 -18.00
CA ASN A 489 -16.35 -8.66 -19.16
C ASN A 489 -16.08 -10.09 -18.70
N TYR A 490 -17.15 -10.85 -18.47
CA TYR A 490 -17.11 -12.17 -17.84
C TYR A 490 -17.10 -13.32 -18.87
N VAL A 491 -16.15 -14.25 -18.73
CA VAL A 491 -15.94 -15.40 -19.62
C VAL A 491 -15.80 -16.68 -18.79
N CYS A 492 -16.66 -17.67 -18.99
CA CYS A 492 -16.65 -18.95 -18.28
C CYS A 492 -15.95 -20.04 -19.12
N SER A 493 -14.85 -20.62 -18.61
CA SER A 493 -14.05 -21.62 -19.33
C SER A 493 -14.79 -22.92 -19.66
N LEU A 494 -15.77 -23.30 -18.83
CA LEU A 494 -16.59 -24.49 -19.05
C LEU A 494 -17.75 -24.25 -20.03
N ARG A 495 -17.96 -23.02 -20.53
CA ARG A 495 -19.00 -22.72 -21.52
C ARG A 495 -18.40 -22.62 -22.93
N PRO A 496 -18.68 -23.58 -23.84
CA PRO A 496 -18.07 -23.58 -25.18
C PRO A 496 -18.29 -22.29 -25.98
N ALA A 497 -19.47 -21.67 -25.85
CA ALA A 497 -19.80 -20.40 -26.51
C ALA A 497 -18.92 -19.23 -26.03
N ASP A 498 -18.56 -19.18 -24.74
CA ASP A 498 -17.66 -18.14 -24.21
C ASP A 498 -16.22 -18.36 -24.71
N MET A 499 -15.84 -19.62 -24.93
CA MET A 499 -14.50 -20.06 -25.35
C MET A 499 -14.28 -20.12 -26.88
N GLU A 500 -15.20 -19.59 -27.67
CA GLU A 500 -14.97 -19.41 -29.11
C GLU A 500 -13.91 -18.32 -29.37
N VAL A 501 -13.02 -18.57 -30.34
CA VAL A 501 -11.87 -17.70 -30.68
C VAL A 501 -12.28 -16.23 -30.91
N ASN A 502 -13.43 -15.98 -31.56
CA ASN A 502 -13.92 -14.61 -31.75
C ASN A 502 -14.55 -14.01 -30.48
N ASN A 503 -15.18 -14.81 -29.62
CA ASN A 503 -15.87 -14.32 -28.42
C ASN A 503 -14.88 -13.96 -27.31
N ILE A 504 -13.81 -14.75 -27.14
CA ILE A 504 -12.66 -14.39 -26.28
C ILE A 504 -12.05 -13.07 -26.76
N ARG A 505 -11.74 -12.97 -28.05
CA ARG A 505 -11.11 -11.79 -28.68
C ARG A 505 -11.94 -10.52 -28.48
N LEU A 506 -13.25 -10.58 -28.76
CA LEU A 506 -14.15 -9.44 -28.61
C LEU A 506 -14.39 -9.10 -27.13
N SER A 507 -14.50 -10.10 -26.25
CA SER A 507 -14.61 -9.89 -24.80
C SER A 507 -13.37 -9.18 -24.22
N LEU A 508 -12.17 -9.56 -24.67
CA LEU A 508 -10.91 -8.93 -24.27
C LEU A 508 -10.78 -7.50 -24.82
N LEU A 509 -11.07 -7.29 -26.11
CA LEU A 509 -11.08 -5.95 -26.71
C LEU A 509 -12.10 -5.03 -26.03
N GLY A 510 -13.29 -5.53 -25.70
CA GLY A 510 -14.31 -4.80 -24.96
C GLY A 510 -13.82 -4.38 -23.57
N ALA A 511 -13.20 -5.30 -22.83
CA ALA A 511 -12.64 -5.02 -21.50
C ALA A 511 -11.58 -3.90 -21.56
N ILE A 512 -10.62 -4.03 -22.47
CA ILE A 512 -9.53 -3.06 -22.65
C ILE A 512 -10.09 -1.69 -23.09
N ARG A 513 -11.00 -1.65 -24.07
CA ARG A 513 -11.60 -0.41 -24.59
C ARG A 513 -12.31 0.41 -23.52
N PHE A 514 -13.04 -0.25 -22.62
CA PHE A 514 -13.78 0.43 -21.55
C PHE A 514 -12.98 0.61 -20.26
N GLY A 515 -11.80 -0.01 -20.13
CA GLY A 515 -11.05 -0.05 -18.86
C GLY A 515 -11.76 -0.89 -17.81
N LYS A 516 -12.44 -1.97 -18.23
CA LYS A 516 -13.21 -2.87 -17.37
C LYS A 516 -12.40 -4.11 -17.02
N PRO A 517 -12.71 -4.78 -15.90
CA PRO A 517 -12.14 -6.07 -15.59
C PRO A 517 -12.54 -7.13 -16.63
N PHE A 518 -11.57 -7.87 -17.15
CA PHE A 518 -11.80 -9.14 -17.84
C PHE A 518 -11.71 -10.27 -16.81
N VAL A 519 -12.82 -10.98 -16.62
CA VAL A 519 -12.93 -12.06 -15.63
C VAL A 519 -12.93 -13.39 -16.35
N LEU A 520 -11.92 -14.23 -16.07
CA LEU A 520 -11.86 -15.61 -16.53
C LEU A 520 -12.29 -16.54 -15.37
N ASP A 521 -13.45 -17.17 -15.51
CA ASP A 521 -14.03 -18.09 -14.53
C ASP A 521 -13.69 -19.54 -14.88
N MET A 522 -12.87 -20.17 -14.03
CA MET A 522 -12.48 -21.58 -14.13
C MET A 522 -13.45 -22.53 -13.42
N MET A 523 -14.42 -22.02 -12.66
CA MET A 523 -15.35 -22.84 -11.87
C MET A 523 -14.57 -23.84 -10.98
N GLU A 524 -14.98 -25.10 -10.93
CA GLU A 524 -14.40 -26.16 -10.07
C GLU A 524 -13.16 -26.86 -10.68
N VAL A 525 -12.78 -26.59 -11.93
CA VAL A 525 -11.73 -27.32 -12.64
C VAL A 525 -10.58 -26.37 -13.02
N ASP A 526 -9.33 -26.71 -12.70
CA ASP A 526 -8.18 -25.93 -13.21
C ASP A 526 -8.02 -26.18 -14.71
N MET A 527 -8.55 -25.23 -15.50
CA MET A 527 -8.53 -25.24 -16.96
C MET A 527 -7.45 -24.29 -17.51
N PHE A 528 -6.49 -23.84 -16.71
CA PHE A 528 -5.60 -22.74 -17.08
C PHE A 528 -4.77 -23.03 -18.34
N GLU A 529 -4.07 -24.16 -18.42
CA GLU A 529 -3.29 -24.52 -19.62
C GLU A 529 -4.19 -24.71 -20.85
N THR A 530 -5.39 -25.30 -20.70
CA THR A 530 -6.39 -25.41 -21.77
C THR A 530 -6.84 -24.02 -22.25
N CYS A 531 -6.98 -23.05 -21.34
CA CYS A 531 -7.28 -21.67 -21.69
C CYS A 531 -6.09 -21.01 -22.41
N VAL A 532 -4.83 -21.29 -22.03
CA VAL A 532 -3.64 -20.84 -22.77
C VAL A 532 -3.70 -21.34 -24.23
N ASP A 533 -3.94 -22.64 -24.45
CA ASP A 533 -4.04 -23.23 -25.79
C ASP A 533 -5.17 -22.62 -26.65
N ILE A 534 -6.29 -22.24 -26.02
CA ILE A 534 -7.41 -21.60 -26.73
C ILE A 534 -7.09 -20.13 -27.02
N PHE A 535 -6.48 -19.40 -26.09
CA PHE A 535 -6.07 -18.01 -26.28
C PHE A 535 -4.97 -17.90 -27.35
N ASP A 536 -4.07 -18.88 -27.44
CA ASP A 536 -3.04 -18.96 -28.48
C ASP A 536 -3.60 -19.15 -29.90
N LYS A 537 -4.82 -19.69 -30.04
CA LYS A 537 -5.56 -19.71 -31.33
C LYS A 537 -6.11 -18.33 -31.72
N VAL A 538 -6.24 -17.40 -30.77
CA VAL A 538 -6.55 -15.99 -31.05
C VAL A 538 -5.28 -15.26 -31.48
N MET A 539 -4.21 -15.42 -30.70
CA MET A 539 -2.87 -14.89 -30.96
C MET A 539 -1.86 -15.69 -30.13
N LYS A 540 -0.81 -16.20 -30.77
CA LYS A 540 0.25 -16.96 -30.10
C LYS A 540 0.91 -16.15 -28.97
N GLY A 541 0.91 -16.67 -27.75
CA GLY A 541 1.41 -16.01 -26.54
C GLY A 541 0.44 -15.02 -25.89
N LEU A 542 -0.84 -15.00 -26.26
CA LEU A 542 -1.81 -14.00 -25.77
C LEU A 542 -1.98 -14.03 -24.26
N MET A 543 -2.10 -15.21 -23.64
CA MET A 543 -2.27 -15.31 -22.19
C MET A 543 -1.04 -14.75 -21.44
N ASN A 544 0.17 -15.07 -21.90
CA ASN A 544 1.41 -14.50 -21.33
C ASN A 544 1.43 -12.97 -21.46
N SER A 545 1.00 -12.43 -22.62
CA SER A 545 0.93 -10.98 -22.82
C SER A 545 -0.09 -10.29 -21.88
N ILE A 546 -1.18 -10.97 -21.53
CA ILE A 546 -2.13 -10.50 -20.51
C ILE A 546 -1.47 -10.52 -19.13
N MET A 547 -0.85 -11.64 -18.74
CA MET A 547 -0.23 -11.83 -17.42
C MET A 547 0.90 -10.82 -17.16
N ASP A 548 1.78 -10.62 -18.13
CA ASP A 548 2.90 -9.66 -18.08
C ASP A 548 2.47 -8.20 -18.29
N LYS A 549 1.16 -7.93 -18.43
CA LYS A 549 0.54 -6.61 -18.70
C LYS A 549 0.98 -5.95 -20.02
N THR A 550 1.87 -6.57 -20.79
CA THR A 550 2.34 -6.10 -22.11
C THR A 550 1.20 -5.94 -23.11
N ILE A 551 0.08 -6.66 -22.95
CA ILE A 551 -1.10 -6.54 -23.82
C ILE A 551 -1.61 -5.09 -23.88
N VAL A 552 -1.54 -4.36 -22.76
CA VAL A 552 -1.89 -2.92 -22.66
C VAL A 552 -0.65 -2.04 -22.80
N ASN A 553 0.42 -2.33 -22.04
CA ASN A 553 1.59 -1.44 -21.94
C ASN A 553 2.35 -1.25 -23.26
N GLU A 554 2.29 -2.24 -24.15
CA GLU A 554 2.91 -2.21 -25.48
C GLU A 554 1.87 -2.10 -26.60
N ASP A 555 0.61 -1.74 -26.27
CA ASP A 555 -0.50 -1.62 -27.22
C ASP A 555 -0.79 -2.87 -28.08
N LYS A 556 -0.28 -4.05 -27.68
CA LYS A 556 -0.42 -5.31 -28.43
C LYS A 556 -1.88 -5.66 -28.75
N TYR A 557 -2.85 -5.23 -27.93
CA TYR A 557 -4.29 -5.39 -28.21
C TYR A 557 -4.72 -4.83 -29.58
N LYS A 558 -4.01 -3.84 -30.15
CA LYS A 558 -4.30 -3.28 -31.48
C LYS A 558 -4.24 -4.35 -32.58
N THR A 559 -3.41 -5.38 -32.41
CA THR A 559 -3.28 -6.50 -33.37
C THR A 559 -4.41 -7.54 -33.26
N LEU A 560 -5.26 -7.47 -32.23
CA LEU A 560 -6.48 -8.29 -32.11
C LEU A 560 -7.65 -7.71 -32.93
N ILE A 561 -7.58 -6.44 -33.36
CA ILE A 561 -8.64 -5.76 -34.11
C ILE A 561 -8.61 -6.23 -35.57
N LYS A 562 -9.76 -6.69 -36.09
CA LYS A 562 -9.92 -7.16 -37.47
C LYS A 562 -10.62 -6.08 -38.30
N SER A 563 -10.31 -6.01 -39.59
CA SER A 563 -10.99 -5.11 -40.54
C SER A 563 -12.48 -5.42 -40.77
N THR A 564 -12.95 -6.55 -40.24
CA THR A 564 -14.36 -6.98 -40.26
C THR A 564 -15.13 -6.58 -39.00
N ASP A 565 -14.47 -6.03 -37.98
CA ASP A 565 -15.12 -5.57 -36.75
C ASP A 565 -15.88 -4.26 -36.99
N GLY A 566 -16.94 -4.01 -36.20
CA GLY A 566 -17.76 -2.81 -36.35
C GLY A 566 -17.03 -1.50 -36.00
N PRO A 567 -17.60 -0.33 -36.36
CA PRO A 567 -17.01 0.99 -36.11
C PRO A 567 -16.76 1.30 -34.63
N GLU A 568 -17.38 0.52 -33.73
CA GLU A 568 -17.13 0.57 -32.30
C GLU A 568 -15.74 0.01 -31.88
N TYR A 569 -15.05 -0.75 -32.74
CA TYR A 569 -13.68 -1.25 -32.50
C TYR A 569 -12.59 -0.47 -33.25
N GLU A 570 -12.92 0.69 -33.83
CA GLU A 570 -11.90 1.62 -34.37
C GLU A 570 -10.86 1.99 -33.31
N LEU A 571 -9.60 2.13 -33.73
CA LEU A 571 -8.48 2.59 -32.89
C LEU A 571 -8.78 3.90 -32.13
N THR A 572 -9.60 4.79 -32.72
CA THR A 572 -10.05 6.05 -32.10
C THR A 572 -10.90 5.88 -30.84
N LYS A 573 -11.47 4.69 -30.60
CA LYS A 573 -12.33 4.39 -29.45
C LYS A 573 -11.57 3.86 -28.25
N PHE A 574 -10.27 3.54 -28.39
CA PHE A 574 -9.39 3.11 -27.31
C PHE A 574 -8.69 4.35 -26.73
N ASN A 575 -9.06 4.72 -25.50
CA ASN A 575 -8.52 5.90 -24.82
C ASN A 575 -7.54 5.45 -23.73
N GLU A 576 -6.33 6.02 -23.71
CA GLU A 576 -5.25 5.67 -22.78
C GLU A 576 -5.67 5.73 -21.30
N ILE A 577 -6.53 6.69 -20.91
CA ILE A 577 -7.04 6.86 -19.54
C ILE A 577 -8.03 5.73 -19.16
N ARG A 578 -8.61 5.05 -20.15
CA ARG A 578 -9.45 3.86 -19.96
C ARG A 578 -8.63 2.58 -20.04
N THR A 579 -7.79 2.41 -21.06
CA THR A 579 -6.98 1.18 -21.22
C THR A 579 -6.06 0.95 -20.03
N SER A 580 -5.49 2.00 -19.43
CA SER A 580 -4.70 1.94 -18.19
C SER A 580 -5.47 1.49 -16.93
N LYS A 581 -6.82 1.45 -16.98
CA LYS A 581 -7.68 0.90 -15.91
C LYS A 581 -8.08 -0.55 -16.14
N TYR A 582 -7.67 -1.15 -17.26
CA TYR A 582 -7.90 -2.58 -17.54
C TYR A 582 -7.33 -3.44 -16.40
N MET A 583 -8.08 -4.48 -16.03
CA MET A 583 -7.65 -5.47 -15.06
C MET A 583 -7.99 -6.87 -15.55
N PHE A 584 -7.07 -7.82 -15.37
CA PHE A 584 -7.37 -9.24 -15.51
C PHE A 584 -7.69 -9.83 -14.14
N ILE A 585 -8.77 -10.60 -14.03
CA ILE A 585 -9.13 -11.37 -12.82
C ILE A 585 -9.29 -12.83 -13.22
N LEU A 586 -8.59 -13.72 -12.52
CA LEU A 586 -8.89 -15.15 -12.56
C LEU A 586 -9.82 -15.49 -11.39
N LEU A 587 -10.89 -16.24 -11.65
CA LEU A 587 -11.81 -16.73 -10.64
C LEU A 587 -11.79 -18.27 -10.65
N THR A 588 -11.71 -18.87 -9.47
CA THR A 588 -11.78 -20.33 -9.31
C THR A 588 -12.52 -20.71 -8.02
N LYS A 589 -13.21 -21.84 -8.05
CA LYS A 589 -13.76 -22.50 -6.86
C LYS A 589 -12.79 -23.51 -6.26
N ASN A 590 -11.72 -23.88 -6.97
CA ASN A 590 -10.70 -24.80 -6.46
C ASN A 590 -9.99 -24.16 -5.26
N PRO A 591 -10.04 -24.76 -4.04
CA PRO A 591 -9.41 -24.20 -2.85
C PRO A 591 -7.87 -24.13 -2.94
N THR A 592 -7.26 -24.95 -3.81
CA THR A 592 -5.82 -25.07 -4.03
C THR A 592 -5.49 -24.96 -5.53
N PRO A 593 -5.42 -23.73 -6.09
CA PRO A 593 -4.95 -23.53 -7.46
C PRO A 593 -3.50 -23.99 -7.62
N SER A 594 -3.12 -24.35 -8.85
CA SER A 594 -1.77 -24.85 -9.18
C SER A 594 -0.64 -23.90 -8.75
N GLU A 595 0.52 -24.45 -8.36
CA GLU A 595 1.68 -23.67 -7.87
C GLU A 595 2.11 -22.54 -8.81
N LYS A 596 2.01 -22.79 -10.12
CA LYS A 596 2.25 -21.81 -11.19
C LYS A 596 1.35 -20.57 -11.03
N LEU A 597 0.05 -20.77 -10.76
CA LEU A 597 -0.90 -19.67 -10.50
C LEU A 597 -0.61 -18.98 -9.17
N MET A 598 -0.26 -19.73 -8.13
CA MET A 598 0.10 -19.17 -6.82
C MET A 598 1.33 -18.26 -6.88
N GLN A 599 2.30 -18.57 -7.75
CA GLN A 599 3.47 -17.73 -7.99
C GLN A 599 3.16 -16.52 -8.88
N LEU A 600 2.34 -16.68 -9.92
CA LEU A 600 2.07 -15.62 -10.91
C LEU A 600 1.01 -14.59 -10.47
N MET A 601 0.08 -14.96 -9.58
CA MET A 601 -1.08 -14.14 -9.23
C MET A 601 -1.10 -13.71 -7.75
N TYR A 602 -1.89 -12.68 -7.46
CA TYR A 602 -2.19 -12.22 -6.10
C TYR A 602 -3.43 -12.94 -5.59
N LEU A 603 -3.24 -13.91 -4.69
CA LEU A 603 -4.30 -14.80 -4.21
C LEU A 603 -5.23 -14.10 -3.21
N ILE A 604 -6.54 -14.15 -3.46
CA ILE A 604 -7.61 -13.61 -2.61
C ILE A 604 -8.60 -14.73 -2.35
N ARG A 605 -8.79 -15.12 -1.09
CA ARG A 605 -9.70 -16.19 -0.66
C ARG A 605 -10.97 -15.58 -0.07
N VAL A 606 -12.11 -15.84 -0.72
CA VAL A 606 -13.40 -15.32 -0.30
C VAL A 606 -13.96 -16.24 0.79
N VAL A 607 -14.21 -15.65 1.96
CA VAL A 607 -14.79 -16.30 3.12
C VAL A 607 -16.22 -15.79 3.31
N VAL A 608 -17.15 -16.72 3.54
CA VAL A 608 -18.53 -16.40 3.91
C VAL A 608 -18.65 -16.63 5.42
N PRO A 609 -19.04 -15.62 6.21
CA PRO A 609 -19.37 -15.82 7.63
C PRO A 609 -20.51 -16.84 7.74
N ILE A 610 -20.34 -17.81 8.64
CA ILE A 610 -21.32 -18.87 8.93
C ILE A 610 -22.52 -18.27 9.67
#